data_AF-A0A538CBF8-F1
#
_entry.id   AF-A0A538CBF8-F1
#
_cell.length_a   1.000
_cell.length_b   1.000
_cell.length_c   1.000
_cell.angle_alpha   90.00
_cell.angle_beta   90.00
_cell.angle_gamma   90.00
#
_symmetry.space_group_name_H-M   'P 1'
#
loop_
_entity.id
_entity.type
_entity.pdbx_description
1 polymer ?
#
loop_
_entity_poly.entity_id
_entity_poly.type
_entity_poly.pdbx_seq_one_letter_code
_entity_poly.pdbx_strand_id
1 'polypeptide(L)'
;FRNSRSGVGQTADARIALAVADGHQPGYRAGLTNFELALTMMRLGCVTASALDSGPSATMAFDGKLLNRPSDRLGERAVAEALTLFYYGVYAPPLASKAVAPNASLTVSYKLARPSTVTATMNGPGGAIVPV
;
A
#
# COMPACT_ATOMS: atom_id res chain seq x y z
N PHE A 1 23.31 10.40 -3.28
CA PHE A 1 22.17 11.27 -2.97
C PHE A 1 21.06 10.47 -2.29
N ARG A 2 20.45 11.01 -1.23
CA ARG A 2 19.33 10.36 -0.51
C ARG A 2 18.01 10.94 -1.01
N ASN A 3 17.05 10.06 -1.25
CA ASN A 3 15.71 10.40 -1.74
C ASN A 3 14.67 9.46 -1.14
N SER A 4 13.40 9.79 -1.35
CA SER A 4 12.34 8.79 -1.24
C SER A 4 12.63 7.64 -2.22
N ARG A 5 12.42 6.40 -1.79
CA ARG A 5 12.72 5.20 -2.58
C ARG A 5 11.57 4.24 -2.54
N SER A 6 11.38 3.50 -3.63
CA SER A 6 10.46 2.37 -3.67
C SER A 6 11.16 1.14 -4.24
N GLY A 7 10.70 -0.04 -3.85
CA GLY A 7 11.28 -1.31 -4.29
C GLY A 7 10.34 -2.47 -4.09
N VAL A 8 10.59 -3.52 -4.87
CA VAL A 8 9.92 -4.81 -4.79
C VAL A 8 10.95 -5.92 -4.68
N GLY A 9 10.68 -6.92 -3.87
CA GLY A 9 11.57 -8.07 -3.75
C GLY A 9 10.82 -9.34 -3.35
N GLN A 10 11.49 -10.46 -3.52
CA GLN A 10 10.99 -11.78 -3.19
C GLN A 10 11.92 -12.43 -2.16
N THR A 11 11.34 -12.98 -1.10
CA THR A 11 12.05 -13.77 -0.08
C THR A 11 12.28 -15.21 -0.56
N ALA A 12 13.16 -15.95 0.12
CA ALA A 12 13.43 -17.36 -0.22
C ALA A 12 12.19 -18.26 -0.13
N ASP A 13 11.23 -17.93 0.74
CA ASP A 13 9.94 -18.62 0.87
C ASP A 13 8.84 -18.02 -0.03
N ALA A 14 9.25 -17.36 -1.11
CA ALA A 14 8.41 -16.82 -2.18
C ALA A 14 7.43 -15.69 -1.77
N ARG A 15 7.57 -15.10 -0.58
CA ARG A 15 6.79 -13.91 -0.21
C ARG A 15 7.27 -12.70 -0.98
N ILE A 16 6.34 -11.82 -1.33
CA ILE A 16 6.65 -10.54 -1.98
C ILE A 16 6.69 -9.44 -0.92
N ALA A 17 7.80 -8.70 -0.90
CA ALA A 17 7.94 -7.48 -0.14
C ALA A 17 7.79 -6.28 -1.07
N LEU A 18 6.86 -5.39 -0.74
CA LEU A 18 6.75 -4.06 -1.33
C LEU A 18 7.21 -3.06 -0.28
N ALA A 19 8.14 -2.17 -0.64
CA ALA A 19 8.70 -1.22 0.29
C ALA A 19 8.71 0.18 -0.31
N VAL A 20 8.34 1.17 0.51
CA VAL A 20 8.54 2.60 0.23
C VAL A 20 9.19 3.23 1.46
N ALA A 21 10.23 4.03 1.22
CA ALA A 21 10.89 4.84 2.21
C ALA A 21 10.70 6.32 1.84
N ASP A 22 10.10 7.09 2.75
CA ASP A 22 9.98 8.55 2.60
C ASP A 22 11.37 9.22 2.65
N GLY A 23 11.52 10.32 1.94
CA GLY A 23 12.77 11.07 1.91
C GLY A 23 12.61 12.49 1.39
N HIS A 24 13.73 13.22 1.33
CA HIS A 24 13.77 14.60 0.85
C HIS A 24 12.81 15.56 1.60
N GLN A 25 12.54 15.29 2.89
CA GLN A 25 11.65 16.06 3.73
C GLN A 25 12.40 16.52 5.00
N PRO A 26 12.93 17.77 5.02
CA PRO A 26 13.62 18.33 6.17
C PRO A 26 12.78 18.23 7.46
N GLY A 27 13.40 17.80 8.57
CA GLY A 27 12.73 17.63 9.85
C GLY A 27 11.89 16.34 9.98
N TYR A 28 11.76 15.53 8.93
CA TYR A 28 11.00 14.26 8.99
C TYR A 28 11.83 13.05 8.54
N ARG A 29 12.23 12.99 7.27
CA ARG A 29 12.98 11.86 6.70
C ARG A 29 13.96 12.33 5.63
N ALA A 30 15.23 11.96 5.80
CA ALA A 30 16.28 12.24 4.82
C ALA A 30 16.19 11.35 3.58
N GLY A 31 15.59 10.16 3.70
CA GLY A 31 15.52 9.16 2.63
C GLY A 31 16.71 8.22 2.57
N LEU A 32 16.72 7.39 1.54
CA LEU A 32 17.71 6.33 1.33
C LEU A 32 18.53 6.59 0.07
N THR A 33 19.81 6.21 0.13
CA THR A 33 20.60 5.90 -1.06
C THR A 33 20.14 4.57 -1.68
N ASN A 34 20.50 4.29 -2.93
CA ASN A 34 20.22 2.99 -3.55
C ASN A 34 20.84 1.82 -2.78
N PHE A 35 22.04 2.02 -2.22
CA PHE A 35 22.70 1.01 -1.42
C PHE A 35 21.93 0.71 -0.11
N GLU A 36 21.42 1.74 0.56
CA GLU A 36 20.61 1.54 1.76
C GLU A 36 19.24 0.95 1.46
N LEU A 37 18.64 1.25 0.30
CA LEU A 37 17.46 0.53 -0.17
C LEU A 37 17.79 -0.96 -0.36
N ALA A 38 18.89 -1.30 -1.02
CA ALA A 38 19.32 -2.69 -1.21
C ALA A 38 19.54 -3.40 0.14
N LEU A 39 20.23 -2.76 1.09
CA LEU A 39 20.41 -3.30 2.45
C LEU A 39 19.07 -3.46 3.19
N THR A 40 18.11 -2.56 2.96
CA THR A 40 16.77 -2.66 3.54
C THR A 40 16.03 -3.88 2.98
N MET A 41 16.04 -4.09 1.67
CA MET A 41 15.43 -5.26 1.04
C MET A 41 16.08 -6.56 1.51
N MET A 42 17.42 -6.58 1.65
CA MET A 42 18.14 -7.72 2.22
C MET A 42 17.72 -8.00 3.67
N ARG A 43 17.57 -6.97 4.51
CA ARG A 43 17.09 -7.10 5.90
C ARG A 43 15.64 -7.56 5.99
N LEU A 44 14.81 -7.24 4.99
CA LEU A 44 13.46 -7.79 4.85
C LEU A 44 13.44 -9.25 4.39
N GLY A 45 14.61 -9.86 4.15
CA GLY A 45 14.76 -11.25 3.75
C GLY A 45 14.65 -11.49 2.25
N CYS A 46 14.64 -10.43 1.43
CA CYS A 46 14.60 -10.58 -0.02
C CYS A 46 15.91 -11.19 -0.54
N VAL A 47 15.80 -12.27 -1.31
CA VAL A 47 16.92 -12.89 -2.03
C VAL A 47 17.14 -12.26 -3.39
N THR A 48 16.05 -11.74 -3.99
CA THR A 48 16.07 -10.96 -5.22
C THR A 48 15.21 -9.72 -4.99
N ALA A 49 15.72 -8.54 -5.36
CA ALA A 49 14.98 -7.29 -5.25
C ALA A 49 15.37 -6.32 -6.36
N SER A 50 14.43 -5.45 -6.73
CA SER A 50 14.66 -4.37 -7.68
C SER A 50 14.16 -3.05 -7.10
N ALA A 51 14.89 -1.98 -7.40
CA ALA A 51 14.42 -0.63 -7.16
C ALA A 51 13.38 -0.25 -8.21
N LEU A 52 12.36 0.50 -7.80
CA LEU A 52 11.37 1.11 -8.68
C LEU A 52 11.62 2.63 -8.72
N ASP A 53 10.67 3.36 -9.32
CA ASP A 53 10.77 4.81 -9.43
C ASP A 53 10.94 5.49 -8.05
N SER A 54 11.63 6.62 -8.02
CA SER A 54 12.16 7.25 -6.81
C SER A 54 11.84 8.74 -6.74
N GLY A 55 11.96 9.30 -5.54
CA GLY A 55 11.67 10.71 -5.30
C GLY A 55 10.16 10.95 -5.14
N PRO A 56 9.62 12.08 -5.61
CA PRO A 56 8.22 12.47 -5.36
C PRO A 56 7.15 11.48 -5.83
N SER A 57 7.47 10.58 -6.75
CA SER A 57 6.58 9.50 -7.21
C SER A 57 6.53 8.30 -6.26
N ALA A 58 7.53 8.12 -5.38
CA ALA A 58 7.59 6.97 -4.47
C ALA A 58 6.45 7.01 -3.44
N THR A 59 5.42 6.21 -3.72
CA THR A 59 4.15 6.22 -3.00
C THR A 59 3.62 4.81 -2.79
N MET A 60 3.02 4.56 -1.64
CA MET A 60 2.33 3.31 -1.33
C MET A 60 0.96 3.61 -0.71
N ALA A 61 -0.06 2.93 -1.20
CA ALA A 61 -1.40 2.97 -0.65
C ALA A 61 -1.91 1.54 -0.42
N PHE A 62 -2.77 1.38 0.58
CA PHE A 62 -3.52 0.16 0.81
C PHE A 62 -4.98 0.54 1.04
N ASP A 63 -5.86 -0.11 0.28
CA ASP A 63 -7.29 0.10 0.34
C ASP A 63 -7.74 1.57 0.16
N GLY A 64 -7.16 2.24 -0.85
CA GLY A 64 -7.43 3.65 -1.14
C GLY A 64 -6.83 4.63 -0.14
N LYS A 65 -6.10 4.17 0.88
CA LYS A 65 -5.45 5.01 1.88
C LYS A 65 -3.94 5.01 1.70
N LEU A 66 -3.36 6.21 1.63
CA LEU A 66 -1.92 6.42 1.61
C LEU A 66 -1.27 5.88 2.90
N LEU A 67 -0.19 5.12 2.74
CA LEU A 67 0.59 4.57 3.86
C LEU A 67 1.83 5.40 4.20
N ASN A 68 2.31 6.20 3.24
CA ASN A 68 3.52 7.00 3.39
C ASN A 68 3.22 8.51 3.18
N ARG A 69 4.24 9.36 3.30
CA ARG A 69 4.12 10.81 3.08
C ARG A 69 4.91 11.22 1.83
N PRO A 70 4.26 11.38 0.66
CA PRO A 70 4.93 11.78 -0.57
C PRO A 70 5.75 13.07 -0.41
N SER A 71 6.91 13.11 -1.05
CA SER A 71 7.85 14.22 -0.92
C SER A 71 7.54 15.43 -1.80
N ASP A 72 6.51 15.35 -2.65
CA ASP A 72 6.05 16.52 -3.42
C ASP A 72 5.38 17.54 -2.51
N ARG A 73 5.52 18.83 -2.83
CA ARG A 73 4.90 19.92 -2.05
C ARG A 73 3.38 19.92 -2.19
N LEU A 74 2.87 19.42 -3.31
CA LEU A 74 1.43 19.35 -3.59
C LEU A 74 0.79 18.03 -3.12
N GLY A 75 1.56 17.12 -2.53
CA GLY A 75 1.07 15.83 -2.05
C GLY A 75 1.44 14.66 -2.97
N GLU A 76 0.50 13.73 -3.17
CA GLU A 76 0.70 12.59 -4.07
C GLU A 76 0.87 13.04 -5.52
N ARG A 77 1.87 12.47 -6.22
CA ARG A 77 2.17 12.77 -7.62
C ARG A 77 1.47 11.77 -8.53
N ALA A 78 0.82 12.27 -9.59
CA ALA A 78 0.31 11.41 -10.65
C ALA A 78 1.46 10.65 -11.35
N VAL A 79 1.31 9.34 -11.47
CA VAL A 79 2.26 8.43 -12.12
C VAL A 79 1.61 7.78 -13.34
N ALA A 80 2.41 7.45 -14.35
CA ALA A 80 1.92 6.79 -15.56
C ALA A 80 1.58 5.31 -15.32
N GLU A 81 2.33 4.65 -14.44
CA GLU A 81 2.22 3.22 -14.14
C GLU A 81 2.33 2.98 -12.63
N ALA A 82 1.68 1.92 -12.14
CA ALA A 82 1.75 1.49 -10.76
C ALA A 82 1.76 -0.04 -10.66
N LEU A 83 2.55 -0.58 -9.73
CA LEU A 83 2.52 -1.99 -9.36
C LEU A 83 1.39 -2.22 -8.34
N THR A 84 0.35 -2.94 -8.72
CA THR A 84 -0.84 -3.17 -7.89
C THR A 84 -0.95 -4.62 -7.44
N LEU A 85 -1.42 -4.82 -6.21
CA LEU A 85 -1.75 -6.13 -5.65
C LEU A 85 -3.26 -6.21 -5.41
N PHE A 86 -3.94 -7.06 -6.18
CA PHE A 86 -5.34 -7.41 -5.95
C PHE A 86 -5.41 -8.67 -5.08
N TYR A 87 -6.27 -8.66 -4.08
CA TYR A 87 -6.47 -9.80 -3.19
C TYR A 87 -7.95 -10.16 -3.06
N TYR A 88 -8.20 -11.45 -2.86
CA TYR A 88 -9.49 -11.99 -2.46
C TYR A 88 -9.34 -12.69 -1.12
N GLY A 89 -10.30 -12.51 -0.23
CA GLY A 89 -10.30 -13.07 1.12
C GLY A 89 -10.56 -12.04 2.19
N VAL A 90 -10.09 -12.33 3.40
CA VAL A 90 -10.33 -11.52 4.60
C VAL A 90 -9.07 -10.75 4.97
N TYR A 91 -9.18 -9.43 5.05
CA TYR A 91 -8.20 -8.58 5.72
C TYR A 91 -8.69 -8.24 7.12
N ALA A 92 -8.00 -8.76 8.13
CA ALA A 92 -8.24 -8.39 9.52
C ALA A 92 -7.03 -7.57 10.03
N PRO A 93 -7.20 -6.27 10.36
CA PRO A 93 -6.11 -5.50 10.93
C PRO A 93 -5.66 -6.08 12.29
N PRO A 94 -4.40 -5.87 12.69
CA PRO A 94 -3.92 -6.30 14.00
C PRO A 94 -4.80 -5.76 15.13
N LEU A 95 -5.07 -6.59 16.14
CA LEU A 95 -5.83 -6.18 17.31
C LEU A 95 -5.09 -5.08 18.08
N ALA A 96 -5.85 -4.11 18.60
CA ALA A 96 -5.30 -3.02 19.40
C ALA A 96 -4.64 -3.50 20.70
N SER A 97 -5.09 -4.64 21.25
CA SER A 97 -4.45 -5.30 22.39
C SER A 97 -4.23 -6.79 22.11
N LYS A 98 -3.09 -7.31 22.59
CA LYS A 98 -2.77 -8.75 22.54
C LYS A 98 -3.43 -9.56 23.65
N ALA A 99 -3.98 -8.89 24.66
CA ALA A 99 -4.63 -9.51 25.81
C ALA A 99 -6.05 -8.95 25.97
N VAL A 100 -6.98 -9.87 26.26
CA VAL A 100 -8.37 -9.59 26.63
C VAL A 100 -8.57 -10.19 28.01
N ALA A 101 -9.15 -9.42 28.94
CA ALA A 101 -9.39 -9.90 30.30
C ALA A 101 -10.40 -11.06 30.29
N PRO A 102 -10.32 -12.00 31.26
CA PRO A 102 -11.34 -13.03 31.41
C PRO A 102 -12.71 -12.35 31.60
N ASN A 103 -13.66 -12.64 30.71
CA ASN A 103 -15.01 -12.05 30.63
C ASN A 103 -15.13 -10.66 29.97
N ALA A 104 -14.08 -10.14 29.34
CA ALA A 104 -14.21 -8.94 28.51
C ALA A 104 -14.70 -9.28 27.09
N SER A 105 -15.65 -8.51 26.57
CA SER A 105 -16.05 -8.56 25.17
C SER A 105 -15.06 -7.77 24.31
N LEU A 106 -14.63 -8.36 23.18
CA LEU A 106 -13.78 -7.70 22.20
C LEU A 106 -14.55 -7.52 20.89
N THR A 107 -14.69 -6.28 20.44
CA THR A 107 -15.16 -6.00 19.07
C THR A 107 -14.01 -6.19 18.10
N VAL A 108 -14.20 -7.07 17.13
CA VAL A 108 -13.28 -7.25 16.01
C VAL A 108 -13.91 -6.71 14.73
N SER A 109 -13.09 -6.15 13.85
CA SER A 109 -13.51 -5.70 12.53
C SER A 109 -12.61 -6.32 11.48
N TYR A 110 -13.19 -6.72 10.36
CA TYR A 110 -12.47 -7.28 9.23
C TYR A 110 -13.12 -6.83 7.93
N LYS A 111 -12.34 -6.79 6.85
CA LYS A 111 -12.82 -6.54 5.49
C LYS A 111 -12.85 -7.86 4.72
N LEU A 112 -13.95 -8.16 4.06
CA LEU A 112 -14.05 -9.25 3.09
C LEU A 112 -13.93 -8.69 1.68
N ALA A 113 -12.82 -8.97 0.99
CA ALA A 113 -12.62 -8.66 -0.43
C ALA A 113 -13.01 -9.89 -1.25
N ARG A 114 -14.04 -9.77 -2.09
CA ARG A 114 -14.49 -10.85 -2.97
C ARG A 114 -14.99 -10.28 -4.30
N PRO A 115 -14.89 -11.02 -5.41
CA PRO A 115 -15.61 -10.67 -6.61
C PRO A 115 -17.11 -10.57 -6.30
N SER A 116 -17.77 -9.57 -6.87
CA SER A 116 -19.21 -9.43 -6.79
C SER A 116 -19.73 -8.98 -8.14
N THR A 117 -20.79 -9.63 -8.62
CA THR A 117 -21.56 -9.13 -9.76
C THR A 117 -22.44 -7.99 -9.26
N VAL A 118 -22.30 -6.82 -9.88
CA VAL A 118 -23.13 -5.65 -9.58
C VAL A 118 -23.89 -5.32 -10.86
N THR A 119 -25.22 -5.27 -10.78
CA THR A 119 -26.04 -4.69 -11.84
C THR A 119 -26.15 -3.21 -11.56
N ALA A 120 -25.54 -2.38 -12.41
CA ALA A 120 -25.73 -0.94 -12.36
C ALA A 120 -26.82 -0.56 -13.38
N THR A 121 -27.68 0.37 -12.99
CA THR A 121 -28.75 0.90 -13.84
C THR A 121 -28.64 2.41 -13.91
N MET A 122 -28.65 2.97 -15.11
CA MET A 122 -28.72 4.42 -15.32
C MET A 122 -30.18 4.85 -15.42
N ASN A 123 -30.58 5.84 -14.62
CA ASN A 123 -31.90 6.46 -14.71
C ASN A 123 -31.82 7.70 -15.62
N GLY A 124 -32.45 7.62 -16.80
CA GLY A 124 -32.59 8.74 -17.72
C GLY A 124 -33.72 9.72 -17.32
N PRO A 125 -33.74 10.93 -17.91
CA PRO A 125 -34.84 11.88 -17.72
C PRO A 125 -36.16 11.23 -18.17
N GLY A 126 -37.15 11.14 -17.27
CA GLY A 126 -38.43 10.47 -17.52
C GLY A 126 -38.55 9.04 -16.96
N GLY A 127 -37.55 8.55 -16.21
CA GLY A 127 -37.62 7.26 -15.52
C GLY A 127 -37.25 6.05 -16.37
N ALA A 128 -36.68 6.27 -17.57
CA ALA A 128 -36.12 5.19 -18.38
C ALA A 128 -34.91 4.58 -17.64
N ILE A 129 -34.99 3.28 -17.36
CA ILE A 129 -33.92 2.51 -16.70
C ILE A 129 -33.15 1.75 -17.79
N VAL A 130 -31.86 2.05 -17.96
CA VAL A 130 -30.98 1.35 -18.91
C VAL A 130 -29.91 0.58 -18.12
N PRO A 131 -29.76 -0.74 -18.33
CA PRO A 131 -28.65 -1.48 -17.75
C PRO A 131 -27.33 -0.98 -18.33
N VAL A 132 -26.34 -0.73 -17.46
CA VAL A 132 -24.97 -0.35 -17.84
C VAL A 132 -23.99 -1.47 -17.58
#